data_AF-A0A7R7GE58-F1
#
_entry.id   AF-A0A7R7GE58-F1
#
_cell.length_a   1.000
_cell.length_b   1.000
_cell.length_c   1.000
_cell.angle_alpha   90.00
_cell.angle_beta   90.00
_cell.angle_gamma   90.00
#
_symmetry.space_group_name_H-M   'P 1'
#
loop_
_entity.id
_entity.type
_entity.pdbx_description
1 polymer ?
#
loop_
_entity_poly.entity_id
_entity_poly.type
_entity_poly.pdbx_seq_one_letter_code
_entity_poly.pdbx_strand_id
1 'polypeptide(L)'
;MMADSGKVPSMRAISKELNVDPMALYYYFNNKNILMEGVASSLMSEIYVPNGKSDWKQELKELSKSYLAILQKYDGLLTTLLSMSSNSPADVFIRRFGLIVNSLKLTNDQEKAFLDLLVDYLHGFSVALACDSTGELTLDYADNSLDFLFKGVQERASN
;
A
#
# COMPACT_ATOMS: atom_id res chain seq x y z
N MET A 1 -12.32 -12.68 -6.52
CA MET A 1 -11.78 -12.41 -7.88
C MET A 1 -10.31 -11.98 -7.92
N MET A 2 -9.93 -10.78 -7.41
CA MET A 2 -8.51 -10.37 -7.44
C MET A 2 -7.62 -11.29 -6.58
N ALA A 3 -8.11 -11.71 -5.41
CA ALA A 3 -7.44 -12.68 -4.55
C ALA A 3 -7.37 -14.12 -5.14
N ASP A 4 -8.25 -14.47 -6.09
CA ASP A 4 -8.40 -15.85 -6.57
C ASP A 4 -7.78 -16.10 -7.95
N SER A 5 -7.64 -15.04 -8.76
CA SER A 5 -7.30 -15.17 -10.20
C SER A 5 -5.96 -14.55 -10.59
N GLY A 6 -5.28 -13.87 -9.67
CA GLY A 6 -3.98 -13.26 -9.95
C GLY A 6 -4.00 -12.04 -10.88
N LYS A 7 -5.17 -11.65 -11.39
CA LYS A 7 -5.31 -10.71 -12.51
C LYS A 7 -6.43 -9.71 -12.27
N VAL A 8 -6.24 -8.52 -12.82
CA VAL A 8 -7.26 -7.45 -12.80
C VAL A 8 -8.45 -7.84 -13.69
N PRO A 9 -9.64 -8.12 -13.12
CA PRO A 9 -10.78 -8.63 -13.88
C PRO A 9 -11.31 -7.62 -14.90
N SER A 10 -11.96 -8.10 -15.98
CA SER A 10 -12.60 -7.22 -16.97
C SER A 10 -13.96 -6.71 -16.46
N MET A 11 -14.46 -5.59 -17.00
CA MET A 11 -15.81 -5.08 -16.66
C MET A 11 -16.90 -6.15 -16.84
N ARG A 12 -16.75 -7.01 -17.86
CA ARG A 12 -17.66 -8.15 -18.11
C ARG A 12 -17.54 -9.26 -17.07
N ALA A 13 -16.33 -9.52 -16.58
CA ALA A 13 -16.11 -10.49 -15.51
C ALA A 13 -16.68 -9.99 -14.18
N ILE A 14 -16.52 -8.69 -13.89
CA ILE A 14 -17.03 -8.06 -12.67
C ILE A 14 -18.56 -8.01 -12.66
N SER A 15 -19.20 -7.61 -13.77
CA SER A 15 -20.67 -7.63 -13.91
C SER A 15 -21.26 -9.01 -13.68
N LYS A 16 -20.63 -10.03 -14.27
CA LYS A 16 -21.04 -11.43 -14.09
C LYS A 16 -20.97 -11.87 -12.63
N GLU A 17 -19.87 -11.55 -11.93
CA GLU A 17 -19.69 -11.92 -10.53
C GLU A 17 -20.69 -11.20 -9.61
N LEU A 18 -20.93 -9.91 -9.86
CA LEU A 18 -21.89 -9.10 -9.11
C LEU A 18 -23.36 -9.38 -9.49
N ASN A 19 -23.59 -10.26 -10.48
CA ASN A 19 -24.91 -10.57 -11.04
C ASN A 19 -25.69 -9.31 -11.47
N VAL A 20 -24.99 -8.34 -12.07
CA VAL A 20 -25.56 -7.09 -12.59
C VAL A 20 -25.32 -6.95 -14.09
N ASP A 21 -26.14 -6.15 -14.76
CA ASP A 21 -25.92 -5.82 -16.17
C ASP A 21 -24.64 -4.98 -16.35
N PRO A 22 -23.80 -5.25 -17.37
CA PRO A 22 -22.61 -4.44 -17.63
C PRO A 22 -22.89 -2.94 -17.77
N MET A 23 -24.04 -2.52 -18.30
CA MET A 23 -24.41 -1.10 -18.40
C MET A 23 -24.66 -0.47 -17.03
N ALA A 24 -25.13 -1.23 -16.03
CA ALA A 24 -25.25 -0.72 -14.67
C ALA A 24 -23.87 -0.37 -14.09
N LEU A 25 -22.84 -1.16 -14.39
CA LEU A 25 -21.46 -0.84 -14.01
C LEU A 25 -20.92 0.40 -14.74
N TYR A 26 -21.19 0.56 -16.03
CA TYR A 26 -20.79 1.76 -16.76
C TYR A 26 -21.49 3.03 -16.28
N TYR A 27 -22.70 2.92 -15.71
CA TYR A 27 -23.42 4.05 -15.10
C TYR A 27 -22.70 4.61 -13.87
N TYR A 28 -22.13 3.75 -13.02
CA TYR A 28 -21.37 4.17 -11.84
C TYR A 28 -19.89 4.39 -12.12
N PHE A 29 -19.32 3.69 -13.11
CA PHE A 29 -17.91 3.70 -13.43
C PHE A 29 -17.69 3.88 -14.93
N ASN A 30 -17.38 5.10 -15.35
CA ASN A 30 -17.22 5.46 -16.76
C ASN A 30 -16.17 4.62 -17.50
N ASN A 31 -15.21 4.00 -16.79
CA ASN A 31 -14.27 3.04 -17.33
C ASN A 31 -13.72 2.10 -16.25
N LYS A 32 -12.97 1.07 -16.69
CA LYS A 32 -12.32 0.08 -15.81
C LYS A 32 -11.38 0.72 -14.78
N ASN A 33 -10.67 1.80 -15.14
CA ASN A 33 -9.69 2.42 -14.27
C ASN A 33 -10.36 3.04 -13.04
N ILE A 34 -11.49 3.75 -13.21
CA ILE A 34 -12.24 4.35 -12.10
C ILE A 34 -12.76 3.28 -11.13
N LEU A 35 -13.24 2.15 -11.66
CA LEU A 35 -13.65 1.02 -10.82
C LEU A 35 -12.46 0.44 -10.04
N MET A 36 -11.31 0.29 -10.69
CA MET A 36 -10.10 -0.21 -10.03
C MET A 36 -9.52 0.79 -9.02
N GLU A 37 -9.65 2.09 -9.27
CA GLU A 37 -9.32 3.13 -8.29
C GLU A 37 -10.23 3.03 -7.07
N GLY A 38 -11.55 2.86 -7.26
CA GLY A 38 -12.49 2.66 -6.16
C GLY A 38 -12.18 1.41 -5.32
N VAL A 39 -11.87 0.29 -5.98
CA VAL A 39 -11.46 -0.95 -5.31
C VAL A 39 -10.14 -0.76 -4.57
N ALA A 40 -9.12 -0.20 -5.22
CA ALA A 40 -7.82 0.04 -4.61
C ALA A 40 -7.93 0.98 -3.41
N SER A 41 -8.70 2.07 -3.51
CA SER A 41 -8.96 2.97 -2.39
C SER A 41 -9.66 2.28 -1.23
N SER A 42 -10.65 1.42 -1.51
CA SER A 42 -11.33 0.62 -0.48
C SER A 42 -10.35 -0.31 0.23
N LEU A 43 -9.54 -1.06 -0.52
CA LEU A 43 -8.54 -1.97 0.06
C LEU A 43 -7.49 -1.20 0.87
N MET A 44 -6.98 -0.10 0.33
CA MET A 44 -6.02 0.75 1.02
C MET A 44 -6.59 1.34 2.32
N SER A 45 -7.91 1.53 2.43
CA SER A 45 -8.52 2.00 3.68
C SER A 45 -8.42 0.98 4.83
N GLU A 46 -8.27 -0.31 4.51
CA GLU A 46 -8.17 -1.41 5.48
C GLU A 46 -6.77 -1.57 6.10
N ILE A 47 -5.74 -0.86 5.60
CA ILE A 47 -4.41 -0.91 6.20
C ILE A 47 -4.45 -0.36 7.64
N TYR A 48 -3.36 -0.48 8.38
CA TYR A 48 -3.26 -0.02 9.75
C TYR A 48 -3.55 1.48 9.89
N VAL A 49 -4.30 1.86 10.94
CA VAL A 49 -4.62 3.26 11.28
C VAL A 49 -3.74 3.69 12.46
N PRO A 50 -2.85 4.69 12.27
CA PRO A 50 -2.05 5.27 13.35
C PRO A 50 -2.93 5.76 14.50
N ASN A 51 -2.50 5.53 15.73
CA ASN A 51 -3.27 5.90 16.92
C ASN A 51 -2.52 6.86 17.86
N GLY A 52 -1.22 7.09 17.61
CA GLY A 52 -0.37 8.02 18.35
C GLY A 52 -0.03 7.57 19.77
N LYS A 53 -0.30 6.30 20.15
CA LYS A 53 0.00 5.78 21.49
C LYS A 53 1.34 5.05 21.56
N SER A 54 1.83 4.56 20.43
CA SER A 54 3.08 3.79 20.34
C SER A 54 4.23 4.65 19.82
N ASP A 55 5.46 4.13 19.91
CA ASP A 55 6.61 4.75 19.25
C ASP A 55 6.38 4.80 17.73
N TRP A 56 6.87 5.87 17.09
CA TRP A 56 6.67 6.11 15.66
C TRP A 56 7.20 4.95 14.81
N LYS A 57 8.31 4.31 15.24
CA LYS A 57 8.89 3.15 14.55
C LYS A 57 7.94 1.97 14.57
N GLN A 58 7.27 1.74 15.69
CA GLN A 58 6.31 0.65 15.82
C GLN A 58 5.09 0.90 14.93
N GLU A 59 4.51 2.10 14.99
CA GLU A 59 3.36 2.44 14.13
C GLU A 59 3.71 2.33 12.65
N LEU A 60 4.95 2.69 12.28
CA LEU A 60 5.39 2.61 10.90
C LEU A 60 5.68 1.17 10.44
N LYS A 61 6.12 0.28 11.33
CA LYS A 61 6.17 -1.17 11.05
C LYS A 61 4.77 -1.73 10.86
N GLU A 62 3.82 -1.37 11.71
CA GLU A 62 2.43 -1.82 11.60
C GLU A 62 1.77 -1.32 10.29
N LEU A 63 2.01 -0.05 9.92
CA LEU A 63 1.60 0.49 8.62
C LEU A 63 2.24 -0.24 7.45
N SER A 64 3.54 -0.47 7.49
CA SER A 64 4.29 -1.16 6.44
C SER A 64 3.82 -2.61 6.26
N LYS A 65 3.68 -3.36 7.35
CA LYS A 65 3.25 -4.77 7.31
C LYS A 65 1.80 -4.92 6.87
N SER A 66 0.90 -4.05 7.31
CA SER A 66 -0.50 -4.06 6.82
C SER A 66 -0.60 -3.72 5.32
N TYR A 67 0.22 -2.79 4.83
CA TYR A 67 0.31 -2.50 3.40
C TYR A 67 0.82 -3.72 2.60
N LEU A 68 1.93 -4.33 3.05
CA LEU A 68 2.47 -5.54 2.42
C LEU A 68 1.48 -6.71 2.45
N ALA A 69 0.72 -6.88 3.53
CA ALA A 69 -0.29 -7.93 3.65
C ALA A 69 -1.39 -7.78 2.59
N ILE A 70 -1.85 -6.55 2.33
CA ILE A 70 -2.84 -6.30 1.27
C ILE A 70 -2.23 -6.55 -0.10
N LEU A 71 -1.00 -6.10 -0.36
CA LEU A 71 -0.31 -6.37 -1.63
C LEU A 71 -0.12 -7.88 -1.88
N GLN A 72 0.21 -8.64 -0.83
CA GLN A 72 0.36 -10.10 -0.91
C GLN A 72 -0.97 -10.81 -1.13
N LYS A 73 -2.05 -10.31 -0.51
CA LYS A 73 -3.39 -10.92 -0.62
C LYS A 73 -4.05 -10.67 -1.99
N TYR A 74 -3.74 -9.55 -2.62
CA TYR A 74 -4.37 -9.13 -3.86
C TYR A 74 -3.33 -8.96 -4.97
N ASP A 75 -3.06 -10.07 -5.65
CA ASP A 75 -2.21 -10.10 -6.84
C ASP A 75 -2.57 -9.01 -7.86
N GLY A 76 -1.54 -8.33 -8.36
CA GLY A 76 -1.68 -7.24 -9.32
C GLY A 76 -2.17 -5.91 -8.72
N LEU A 77 -2.46 -5.83 -7.42
CA LEU A 77 -2.77 -4.56 -6.77
C LEU A 77 -1.60 -3.57 -6.86
N LEU A 78 -0.35 -4.02 -6.66
CA LEU A 78 0.81 -3.17 -6.81
C LEU A 78 0.90 -2.57 -8.23
N THR A 79 0.79 -3.41 -9.26
CA THR A 79 0.79 -2.95 -10.66
C THR A 79 -0.37 -1.99 -10.93
N THR A 80 -1.53 -2.26 -10.33
CA THR A 80 -2.71 -1.41 -10.44
C THR A 80 -2.42 -0.02 -9.85
N LEU A 81 -1.90 0.05 -8.62
CA LEU A 81 -1.49 1.30 -7.96
C LEU A 81 -0.46 2.08 -8.79
N LEU A 82 0.58 1.41 -9.29
CA LEU A 82 1.65 2.04 -10.09
C LEU A 82 1.18 2.53 -11.47
N SER A 83 0.08 1.99 -11.99
CA SER A 83 -0.49 2.37 -13.29
C SER A 83 -1.49 3.53 -13.23
N MET A 84 -1.90 3.95 -12.04
CA MET A 84 -2.92 4.99 -11.85
C MET A 84 -2.34 6.38 -12.08
N SER A 85 -3.14 7.25 -12.71
CA SER A 85 -2.82 8.67 -12.84
C SER A 85 -3.28 9.48 -11.62
N SER A 86 -4.16 8.94 -10.79
CA SER A 86 -4.59 9.54 -9.53
C SER A 86 -3.78 8.98 -8.36
N ASN A 87 -3.50 9.84 -7.37
CA ASN A 87 -2.87 9.42 -6.12
C ASN A 87 -3.89 8.91 -5.08
N SER A 88 -5.19 8.86 -5.40
CA SER A 88 -6.25 8.67 -4.40
C SER A 88 -6.09 7.41 -3.54
N PRO A 89 -5.72 6.23 -4.08
CA PRO A 89 -5.46 5.06 -3.24
C PRO A 89 -4.17 5.18 -2.42
N ALA A 90 -3.12 5.76 -3.00
CA ALA A 90 -1.83 5.96 -2.34
C ALA A 90 -1.91 7.01 -1.21
N ASP A 91 -2.79 7.99 -1.34
CA ASP A 91 -3.00 9.07 -0.36
C ASP A 91 -3.35 8.52 1.02
N VAL A 92 -4.00 7.35 1.11
CA VAL A 92 -4.29 6.72 2.40
C VAL A 92 -3.00 6.39 3.15
N PHE A 93 -2.03 5.76 2.47
CA PHE A 93 -0.72 5.46 3.05
C PHE A 93 0.05 6.73 3.36
N ILE A 94 0.11 7.67 2.40
CA ILE A 94 0.85 8.94 2.54
C ILE A 94 0.34 9.75 3.74
N ARG A 95 -0.98 9.88 3.90
CA ARG A 95 -1.56 10.59 5.04
C ARG A 95 -1.23 9.93 6.36
N ARG A 96 -1.31 8.60 6.43
CA ARG A 96 -1.03 7.83 7.65
C ARG A 96 0.45 7.86 8.00
N PHE A 97 1.33 7.78 7.00
CA PHE A 97 2.75 8.04 7.15
C PHE A 97 3.00 9.43 7.76
N GLY A 98 2.40 10.48 7.18
CA GLY A 98 2.51 11.85 7.68
C GLY A 98 2.07 11.99 9.14
N LEU A 99 0.97 11.34 9.54
CA LEU A 99 0.52 11.33 10.93
C LEU A 99 1.55 10.72 11.89
N ILE A 100 2.22 9.64 11.48
CA ILE A 100 3.25 8.96 12.30
C ILE A 100 4.51 9.82 12.42
N VAL A 101 4.98 10.41 11.31
CA VAL A 101 6.28 11.10 11.28
C VAL A 101 6.21 12.58 11.66
N ASN A 102 5.01 13.15 11.82
CA ASN A 102 4.82 14.57 12.16
C ASN A 102 5.59 15.01 13.42
N SER A 103 5.75 14.13 14.41
CA SER A 103 6.50 14.45 15.64
C SER A 103 8.03 14.52 15.43
N LEU A 104 8.54 14.01 14.32
CA LEU A 104 9.98 13.94 14.02
C LEU A 104 10.56 15.27 13.51
N LYS A 105 9.71 16.27 13.23
CA LYS A 105 10.11 17.62 12.77
C LYS A 105 11.08 17.60 11.57
N LEU A 106 10.89 16.64 10.67
CA LEU A 106 11.67 16.54 9.44
C LEU A 106 11.42 17.76 8.55
N THR A 107 12.42 18.15 7.76
CA THR A 107 12.17 19.08 6.65
C THR A 107 11.34 18.40 5.58
N ASN A 108 10.64 19.17 4.73
CA ASN A 108 9.85 18.61 3.63
C ASN A 108 10.67 17.68 2.73
N ASP A 109 11.94 18.02 2.46
CA ASP A 109 12.83 17.20 1.64
C ASP A 109 13.20 15.88 2.34
N GLN A 110 13.42 15.92 3.66
CA GLN A 110 13.70 14.72 4.46
C GLN A 110 12.47 13.81 4.56
N GLU A 111 11.29 14.39 4.81
CA GLU A 111 10.04 13.63 4.87
C GLU A 111 9.72 12.97 3.53
N LYS A 112 9.88 13.71 2.42
CA LYS A 112 9.71 13.16 1.08
C LYS A 112 10.71 12.05 0.79
N ALA A 113 11.99 12.27 1.08
CA ALA A 113 13.03 11.25 0.87
C ALA A 113 12.77 9.99 1.71
N PHE A 114 12.26 10.15 2.93
CA PHE A 114 11.89 9.03 3.78
C PHE A 114 10.70 8.26 3.22
N LEU A 115 9.65 8.97 2.80
CA LEU A 115 8.50 8.35 2.16
C LEU A 115 8.91 7.58 0.91
N ASP A 116 9.67 8.20 0.00
CA ASP A 116 10.13 7.59 -1.25
C ASP A 116 10.95 6.31 -0.98
N LEU A 117 11.93 6.36 -0.08
CA LEU A 117 12.75 5.19 0.28
C LEU A 117 11.92 4.07 0.93
N LEU A 118 10.96 4.44 1.78
CA LEU A 118 10.10 3.47 2.44
C LEU A 118 9.22 2.76 1.40
N VAL A 119 8.54 3.49 0.52
CA VAL A 119 7.62 2.88 -0.46
C VAL A 119 8.39 2.05 -1.49
N ASP A 120 9.55 2.50 -1.96
CA ASP A 120 10.39 1.75 -2.89
C ASP A 120 10.84 0.42 -2.28
N TYR A 121 11.26 0.44 -1.00
CA TYR A 121 11.59 -0.77 -0.26
C TYR A 121 10.39 -1.71 -0.15
N LEU A 122 9.21 -1.20 0.25
CA LEU A 122 8.01 -2.03 0.40
C LEU A 122 7.54 -2.63 -0.92
N HIS A 123 7.63 -1.88 -2.03
CA HIS A 123 7.30 -2.40 -3.35
C HIS A 123 8.28 -3.51 -3.76
N GLY A 124 9.59 -3.28 -3.62
CA GLY A 124 10.61 -4.31 -3.88
C GLY A 124 10.42 -5.56 -3.02
N PHE A 125 10.13 -5.38 -1.74
CA PHE A 125 9.86 -6.48 -0.80
C PHE A 125 8.59 -7.25 -1.19
N SER A 126 7.52 -6.57 -1.58
CA SER A 126 6.28 -7.23 -2.03
C SER A 126 6.48 -8.06 -3.31
N VAL A 127 7.35 -7.61 -4.22
CA VAL A 127 7.72 -8.38 -5.41
C VAL A 127 8.55 -9.61 -5.01
N ALA A 128 9.51 -9.45 -4.10
CA ALA A 128 10.28 -10.57 -3.57
C ALA A 128 9.39 -11.62 -2.88
N LEU A 129 8.42 -11.18 -2.06
CA LEU A 129 7.40 -12.03 -1.45
C LEU A 129 6.58 -12.80 -2.49
N ALA A 130 6.12 -12.13 -3.54
CA ALA A 130 5.33 -12.77 -4.59
C ALA A 130 6.14 -13.80 -5.41
N CYS A 131 7.45 -13.64 -5.49
CA CYS A 131 8.37 -14.57 -6.14
C CYS A 131 8.88 -15.69 -5.21
N ASP A 132 8.63 -15.61 -3.90
CA ASP A 132 9.12 -16.62 -2.97
C ASP A 132 8.36 -17.94 -3.15
N SER A 133 9.07 -18.96 -3.62
CA SER A 133 8.55 -20.32 -3.78
C SER A 133 8.80 -21.21 -2.57
N THR A 134 9.59 -20.73 -1.60
CA THR A 134 9.96 -21.49 -0.40
C THR A 134 8.94 -21.31 0.73
N GLY A 135 8.24 -20.17 0.76
CA GLY A 135 7.34 -19.79 1.84
C GLY A 135 8.07 -19.36 3.12
N GLU A 136 9.39 -19.22 3.07
CA GLU A 136 10.21 -18.77 4.20
C GLU A 136 10.16 -17.25 4.38
N LEU A 137 9.90 -16.49 3.31
CA LEU A 137 9.83 -15.04 3.38
C LEU A 137 8.46 -14.60 3.93
N THR A 138 8.47 -14.13 5.18
CA THR A 138 7.27 -13.60 5.84
C THR A 138 7.32 -12.09 5.98
N LEU A 139 6.19 -11.45 6.30
CA LEU A 139 6.12 -10.00 6.49
C LEU A 139 7.06 -9.48 7.60
N ASP A 140 7.39 -10.31 8.60
CA ASP A 140 8.27 -9.93 9.70
C ASP A 140 9.74 -9.77 9.27
N TYR A 141 10.14 -10.35 8.12
CA TYR A 141 11.48 -10.10 7.56
C TYR A 141 11.68 -8.62 7.19
N ALA A 142 10.60 -7.86 7.00
CA ALA A 142 10.70 -6.44 6.72
C ALA A 142 11.24 -5.64 7.92
N ASP A 143 11.02 -6.10 9.15
CA ASP A 143 11.30 -5.33 10.36
C ASP A 143 12.79 -4.95 10.47
N ASN A 144 13.71 -5.84 10.09
CA ASN A 144 15.15 -5.58 10.13
C ASN A 144 15.58 -4.47 9.16
N SER A 145 15.09 -4.49 7.92
CA SER A 145 15.39 -3.45 6.93
C SER A 145 14.75 -2.12 7.32
N LEU A 146 13.53 -2.16 7.86
CA LEU A 146 12.85 -0.99 8.38
C LEU A 146 13.63 -0.38 9.55
N ASP A 147 14.11 -1.18 10.50
CA ASP A 147 14.93 -0.69 11.61
C ASP A 147 16.22 -0.01 11.13
N PHE A 148 16.86 -0.56 10.09
CA PHE A 148 18.02 0.06 9.48
C PHE A 148 17.69 1.43 8.86
N LEU A 149 16.60 1.52 8.10
CA LEU A 149 16.10 2.77 7.53
C LEU A 149 15.77 3.79 8.63
N PHE A 150 15.06 3.36 9.67
CA PHE A 150 14.59 4.22 10.76
C PHE A 150 15.74 4.78 11.59
N LYS A 151 16.83 4.04 11.76
CA LYS A 151 18.03 4.54 12.42
C LYS A 151 18.60 5.75 11.68
N GLY A 152 18.67 5.70 10.35
CA GLY A 152 19.12 6.82 9.53
C GLY A 152 18.22 8.07 9.65
N VAL A 153 16.91 7.87 9.79
CA VAL A 153 15.95 8.97 10.00
C VAL A 153 16.09 9.57 11.39
N GLN A 154 16.21 8.74 12.43
CA GLN A 154 16.34 9.18 13.82
C GLN A 154 17.55 10.11 14.02
N GLU A 155 18.69 9.77 13.41
CA GLU A 155 19.91 10.60 13.47
C GLU A 155 19.72 11.97 12.81
N ARG A 156 18.86 12.07 11.78
CA ARG A 156 18.54 13.32 11.08
C ARG A 156 17.48 14.15 11.80
N ALA A 157 16.53 13.51 12.46
CA ALA A 157 15.49 14.17 13.27
C ALA A 157 16.02 14.76 14.59
N SER A 158 17.21 14.37 15.02
CA SER A 158 17.84 14.82 16.27
C SER A 158 18.79 16.02 16.10
N ASN A 159 18.99 16.49 14.87
CA ASN A 159 19.82 17.65 14.50
C ASN A 159 18.95 18.85 14.14
#